data_AF-A0A8H6E4G6-F1
#
_entry.id   AF-A0A8H6E4G6-F1
#
_cell.length_a   1.000
_cell.length_b   1.000
_cell.length_c   1.000
_cell.angle_alpha   90.00
_cell.angle_beta   90.00
_cell.angle_gamma   90.00
#
_symmetry.space_group_name_H-M   'P 1'
#
loop_
_entity.id
_entity.type
_entity.pdbx_description
1 polymer ?
#
loop_
_entity_poly.entity_id
_entity_poly.type
_entity_poly.pdbx_seq_one_letter_code
_entity_poly.pdbx_strand_id
1 'polypeptide(L)'
;MAVARPMRRTSPITFLLAALLAFGFLFFLLTPSSSSAAITTTTGDTSQHRRQDAADHPLSPPTKPFLKSQPIRNDGHEAPPPVVHYDLNQLTTTSDSAQKGERVLILTPLARFYQGFWDNLVQLNYPHELISLGFIIPNNKEGSTAITALEAAITKTQSGPIPSRFASISILRQDFEPPLQSQDEKERHKLANQKARRESMSRARNSLLFTTLGPATSWVLWLDADIVETPPSLIQDLTSHNYPVIVPNCYQRYYNTEHKKREVRPYDFNSWIDSSNAQALAESMGPDEILLEGYAEMPTYRTLMAYLADTESPNPRRVIELDGVGGTALMVKADVHRDGAMFPAFPFYHLVETEGFAKMAKRLGYGVFGLPDYFVYHYNE
;
A
#
# COMPACT_ATOMS: atom_id res chain seq x y z
N MET A 1 -52.89 11.06 72.64
CA MET A 1 -51.47 10.73 72.44
C MET A 1 -51.03 11.22 71.07
N ALA A 2 -50.12 12.19 71.02
CA ALA A 2 -49.19 12.43 69.91
C ALA A 2 -48.08 13.33 70.47
N VAL A 3 -46.90 12.77 70.69
CA VAL A 3 -45.74 13.47 71.26
C VAL A 3 -45.03 14.23 70.13
N ALA A 4 -44.91 15.54 70.26
CA ALA A 4 -44.18 16.38 69.31
C ALA A 4 -42.67 16.05 69.37
N ARG A 5 -42.07 15.70 68.22
CA ARG A 5 -40.61 15.52 68.08
C ARG A 5 -39.92 16.89 67.97
N PRO A 6 -38.78 17.12 68.65
CA PRO A 6 -38.06 18.38 68.53
C PRO A 6 -37.32 18.46 67.19
N MET A 7 -37.35 19.65 66.56
CA MET A 7 -36.62 19.97 65.34
C MET A 7 -35.12 19.75 65.53
N ARG A 8 -34.52 18.97 64.62
CA ARG A 8 -33.08 18.70 64.58
C ARG A 8 -32.35 20.02 64.27
N ARG A 9 -31.54 20.52 65.20
CA ARG A 9 -30.68 21.70 64.99
C ARG A 9 -29.75 21.43 63.81
N THR A 10 -30.01 22.08 62.69
CA THR A 10 -29.12 22.10 61.52
C THR A 10 -27.86 22.88 61.89
N SER A 11 -26.69 22.24 61.78
CA SER A 11 -25.41 22.87 62.08
C SER A 11 -25.10 23.97 61.05
N PRO A 12 -24.60 25.15 61.46
CA PRO A 12 -24.22 26.22 60.54
C PRO A 12 -23.18 25.78 59.50
N ILE A 13 -22.40 24.74 59.81
CA ILE A 13 -21.42 24.14 58.88
C ILE A 13 -22.11 23.53 57.66
N THR A 14 -23.31 22.98 57.80
CA THR A 14 -24.05 22.35 56.70
C THR A 14 -24.52 23.40 55.68
N PHE A 15 -24.91 24.59 56.14
CA PHE A 15 -25.25 25.70 55.25
C PHE A 15 -24.02 26.28 54.54
N LEU A 16 -22.88 26.33 55.23
CA LEU A 16 -21.63 26.82 54.65
C LEU A 16 -21.12 25.88 53.54
N LEU A 17 -21.24 24.56 53.76
CA LEU A 17 -20.88 23.56 52.75
C LEU A 17 -21.82 23.60 51.53
N ALA A 18 -23.13 23.75 51.78
CA ALA A 18 -24.12 23.89 50.71
C ALA A 18 -23.92 25.17 49.89
N ALA A 19 -23.57 26.28 50.55
CA ALA A 19 -23.24 27.53 49.88
C ALA A 19 -21.96 27.41 49.04
N LEU A 20 -20.91 26.75 49.54
CA LEU A 20 -19.67 26.49 48.78
C LEU A 20 -19.91 25.62 47.54
N LEU A 21 -20.72 24.56 47.67
CA LEU A 21 -21.11 23.71 46.55
C LEU A 21 -21.94 24.48 45.51
N ALA A 22 -22.90 25.28 45.96
CA ALA A 22 -23.71 26.11 45.08
C ALA A 22 -22.86 27.17 44.34
N PHE A 23 -21.91 27.81 45.03
CA PHE A 23 -21.00 28.78 44.41
C PHE A 23 -20.02 28.13 43.45
N GLY A 24 -19.49 26.94 43.77
CA GLY A 24 -18.64 26.17 42.87
C GLY A 24 -19.38 25.74 41.60
N PHE A 25 -20.65 25.34 41.73
CA PHE A 25 -21.49 24.99 40.60
C PHE A 25 -21.87 26.21 39.74
N LEU A 26 -22.15 27.36 40.36
CA LEU A 26 -22.41 28.60 39.64
C LEU A 26 -21.17 29.11 38.91
N PHE A 27 -19.98 28.99 39.54
CA PHE A 27 -18.72 29.36 38.92
C PHE A 27 -18.43 28.44 37.72
N PHE A 28 -18.66 27.13 37.83
CA PHE A 28 -18.51 26.20 36.71
C PHE A 28 -19.47 26.53 35.53
N LEU A 29 -20.72 26.91 35.81
CA LEU A 29 -21.70 27.24 34.77
C LEU A 29 -21.51 28.63 34.15
N LEU A 30 -20.93 29.58 34.90
CA LEU A 30 -20.78 30.97 34.47
C LEU A 30 -19.34 31.34 34.07
N THR A 31 -18.40 30.41 34.15
CA THR A 31 -17.07 30.61 33.57
C THR A 31 -17.19 30.49 32.05
N PRO A 32 -17.02 31.57 31.27
CA PRO A 32 -17.05 31.47 29.82
C PRO A 32 -15.92 30.54 29.39
N SER A 33 -16.26 29.49 28.63
CA SER A 33 -15.26 28.65 27.98
C SER A 33 -14.49 29.54 27.01
N SER A 34 -13.30 29.99 27.42
CA SER A 34 -12.38 30.72 26.54
C SER A 34 -12.21 29.91 25.27
N SER A 35 -12.65 30.46 24.14
CA SER A 35 -12.33 29.96 22.81
C SER A 35 -10.84 30.16 22.59
N SER A 36 -10.04 29.27 23.18
CA SER A 36 -8.64 29.14 22.87
C SER A 36 -8.55 28.55 21.47
N ALA A 37 -8.17 29.39 20.51
CA ALA A 37 -7.62 28.96 19.24
C ALA A 37 -6.36 28.12 19.52
N ALA A 38 -6.58 26.85 19.83
CA ALA A 38 -5.56 25.82 19.90
C ALA A 38 -5.81 24.92 18.70
N ILE A 39 -4.83 24.89 17.80
CA ILE A 39 -4.71 23.96 16.69
C ILE A 39 -4.93 22.55 17.25
N THR A 40 -6.16 22.06 17.09
CA THR A 40 -6.57 20.72 17.50
C THR A 40 -6.59 19.91 16.23
N THR A 41 -5.58 19.08 16.03
CA THR A 41 -5.58 18.01 15.04
C THR A 41 -6.71 17.01 15.37
N THR A 42 -7.92 17.36 14.93
CA THR A 42 -8.89 16.52 14.20
C THR A 42 -9.00 15.03 14.56
N THR A 43 -9.33 14.68 15.80
CA THR A 43 -9.94 13.37 16.10
C THR A 43 -11.43 13.31 15.76
N GLY A 44 -12.14 14.45 15.78
CA GLY A 44 -13.55 14.54 15.37
C GLY A 44 -13.77 14.46 13.85
N ASP A 45 -12.88 15.11 13.08
CA ASP A 45 -13.02 15.30 11.62
C ASP A 45 -12.82 13.99 10.85
N THR A 46 -11.79 13.20 11.20
CA THR A 46 -11.48 11.91 10.55
C THR A 46 -12.60 10.89 10.69
N SER A 47 -13.32 10.90 11.83
CA SER A 47 -14.45 9.99 12.07
C SER A 47 -15.69 10.35 11.24
N GLN A 48 -15.94 11.64 11.03
CA GLN A 48 -17.03 12.12 10.20
C GLN A 48 -16.72 11.93 8.72
N HIS A 49 -15.50 12.27 8.29
CA HIS A 49 -15.02 12.04 6.93
C HIS A 49 -15.12 10.56 6.54
N ARG A 50 -14.67 9.64 7.41
CA ARG A 50 -14.78 8.19 7.16
C ARG A 50 -16.22 7.70 7.02
N ARG A 51 -17.17 8.31 7.73
CA ARG A 51 -18.60 7.96 7.61
C ARG A 51 -19.21 8.48 6.33
N GLN A 52 -18.86 9.70 5.92
CA GLN A 52 -19.32 10.31 4.66
C GLN A 52 -18.71 9.61 3.45
N ASP A 53 -17.48 9.10 3.60
CA ASP A 53 -16.73 8.45 2.53
C ASP A 53 -16.96 6.93 2.42
N ALA A 54 -17.74 6.37 3.34
CA ALA A 54 -18.00 4.94 3.38
C ALA A 54 -18.72 4.44 2.12
N ALA A 55 -18.47 3.18 1.77
CA ALA A 55 -19.25 2.42 0.83
C ALA A 55 -20.69 2.30 1.33
N ASP A 56 -21.63 2.76 0.52
CA ASP A 56 -23.05 2.69 0.83
C ASP A 56 -23.63 1.25 0.72
N HIS A 57 -22.87 0.30 0.16
CA HIS A 57 -23.33 -1.07 -0.09
C HIS A 57 -22.20 -2.11 0.06
N PRO A 58 -22.48 -3.35 0.50
CA PRO A 58 -21.49 -4.44 0.53
C PRO A 58 -20.85 -4.79 -0.82
N LEU A 59 -21.54 -4.47 -1.92
CA LEU A 59 -21.08 -4.67 -3.30
C LEU A 59 -20.40 -3.42 -3.88
N SER A 60 -20.27 -2.34 -3.10
CA SER A 60 -19.50 -1.17 -3.52
C SER A 60 -18.04 -1.57 -3.77
N PRO A 61 -17.29 -0.82 -4.61
CA PRO A 61 -15.92 -1.15 -4.92
C PRO A 61 -15.10 -1.36 -3.64
N PRO A 62 -14.16 -2.33 -3.63
CA PRO A 62 -13.39 -2.71 -2.43
C PRO A 62 -12.43 -1.62 -1.93
N THR A 63 -12.48 -0.43 -2.52
CA THR A 63 -11.62 0.73 -2.26
C THR A 63 -12.23 1.78 -1.33
N LYS A 64 -13.45 1.53 -0.82
CA LYS A 64 -14.09 2.39 0.18
C LYS A 64 -14.29 1.67 1.52
N PRO A 65 -14.22 2.37 2.67
CA PRO A 65 -14.54 1.78 3.98
C PRO A 65 -15.99 1.30 4.03
N PHE A 66 -16.29 0.10 4.53
CA PHE A 66 -17.67 -0.40 4.61
C PHE A 66 -18.29 -0.22 6.01
N LEU A 67 -19.50 0.33 6.08
CA LEU A 67 -20.31 0.39 7.31
C LEU A 67 -21.37 -0.72 7.30
N LYS A 68 -21.39 -1.56 8.35
CA LYS A 68 -22.24 -2.77 8.42
C LYS A 68 -23.75 -2.50 8.45
N SER A 69 -24.21 -1.28 8.73
CA SER A 69 -25.64 -0.96 8.82
C SER A 69 -26.17 -0.45 7.49
N GLN A 70 -26.97 -1.26 6.79
CA GLN A 70 -27.77 -0.74 5.68
C GLN A 70 -28.89 0.16 6.21
N PRO A 71 -29.18 1.29 5.55
CA PRO A 71 -30.31 2.13 5.92
C PRO A 71 -31.62 1.37 5.70
N ILE A 72 -32.45 1.26 6.74
CA ILE A 72 -33.82 0.75 6.65
C ILE A 72 -34.69 1.92 6.18
N ARG A 73 -35.54 1.69 5.18
CA ARG A 73 -36.51 2.68 4.70
C ARG A 73 -37.57 2.94 5.78
N ASN A 74 -38.25 4.08 5.68
CA ASN A 74 -39.34 4.45 6.59
C ASN A 74 -40.52 3.45 6.59
N ASP A 75 -40.60 2.56 5.59
CA ASP A 75 -41.60 1.49 5.45
C ASP A 75 -41.13 0.14 6.06
N GLY A 76 -39.97 0.11 6.72
CA GLY A 76 -39.44 -1.09 7.37
C GLY A 76 -38.72 -2.07 6.43
N HIS A 77 -38.63 -1.79 5.14
CA HIS A 77 -37.89 -2.60 4.18
C HIS A 77 -36.43 -2.13 4.04
N GLU A 78 -35.54 -3.05 3.64
CA GLU A 78 -34.16 -2.70 3.29
C GLU A 78 -34.14 -1.69 2.14
N ALA A 79 -33.32 -0.64 2.24
CA ALA A 79 -33.15 0.28 1.14
C ALA A 79 -32.50 -0.43 -0.05
N PRO A 80 -32.95 -0.16 -1.29
CA PRO A 80 -32.29 -0.71 -2.47
C PRO A 80 -30.83 -0.24 -2.53
N PRO A 81 -29.93 -1.03 -3.15
CA PRO A 81 -28.55 -0.61 -3.36
C PRO A 81 -28.52 0.75 -4.08
N PRO A 82 -27.69 1.71 -3.62
CA PRO A 82 -27.62 3.02 -4.23
C PRO A 82 -26.92 2.96 -5.59
N VAL A 83 -27.34 3.86 -6.49
CA VAL A 83 -26.63 4.12 -7.74
C VAL A 83 -25.51 5.11 -7.45
N VAL A 84 -24.26 4.71 -7.73
CA VAL A 84 -23.08 5.56 -7.51
C VAL A 84 -22.48 5.94 -8.87
N HIS A 85 -22.23 7.23 -9.06
CA HIS A 85 -21.64 7.77 -10.28
C HIS A 85 -20.17 8.12 -10.06
N TYR A 86 -19.33 7.77 -11.03
CA TYR A 86 -17.91 8.10 -11.05
C TYR A 86 -17.56 8.72 -12.41
N ASP A 87 -17.13 9.98 -12.42
CA ASP A 87 -16.55 10.61 -13.60
C ASP A 87 -15.03 10.43 -13.54
N LEU A 88 -14.52 9.47 -14.32
CA LEU A 88 -13.09 9.14 -14.32
C LEU A 88 -12.22 10.27 -14.87
N ASN A 89 -12.78 11.18 -15.68
CA ASN A 89 -12.02 12.34 -16.18
C ASN A 89 -11.80 13.41 -15.10
N GLN A 90 -12.56 13.36 -13.99
CA GLN A 90 -12.37 14.25 -12.84
C GLN A 90 -11.48 13.65 -11.76
N LEU A 91 -11.06 12.39 -11.91
CA LEU A 91 -10.18 11.73 -10.96
C LEU A 91 -8.75 12.24 -11.14
N THR A 92 -8.18 12.84 -10.09
CA THR A 92 -6.85 13.45 -10.16
C THR A 92 -5.75 12.48 -9.73
N THR A 93 -4.58 12.63 -10.37
CA THR A 93 -3.31 11.96 -10.04
C THR A 93 -2.18 12.98 -10.10
N THR A 94 -1.86 13.61 -8.97
CA THR A 94 -1.03 14.83 -8.93
C THR A 94 0.17 14.71 -7.98
N SER A 95 1.07 15.70 -8.03
CA SER A 95 2.23 15.80 -7.14
C SER A 95 1.86 16.04 -5.68
N ASP A 96 0.69 16.62 -5.41
CA ASP A 96 0.20 16.96 -4.05
C ASP A 96 -0.88 15.98 -3.59
N SER A 97 -0.69 14.69 -3.90
CA SER A 97 -1.65 13.59 -3.73
C SER A 97 -2.38 13.59 -2.37
N ALA A 98 -1.63 13.70 -1.26
CA ALA A 98 -2.19 13.71 0.09
C ALA A 98 -3.11 14.91 0.34
N GLN A 99 -2.72 16.11 -0.13
CA GLN A 99 -3.51 17.34 0.05
C GLN A 99 -4.78 17.32 -0.79
N LYS A 100 -4.74 16.63 -1.95
CA LYS A 100 -5.87 16.46 -2.85
C LYS A 100 -6.80 15.31 -2.46
N GLY A 101 -6.49 14.56 -1.41
CA GLY A 101 -7.31 13.42 -0.98
C GLY A 101 -7.27 12.25 -1.97
N GLU A 102 -6.18 12.12 -2.73
CA GLU A 102 -6.03 11.08 -3.75
C GLU A 102 -5.88 9.71 -3.08
N ARG A 103 -6.66 8.71 -3.54
CA ARG A 103 -6.65 7.38 -2.92
C ARG A 103 -5.54 6.51 -3.47
N VAL A 104 -4.90 5.77 -2.57
CA VAL A 104 -3.80 4.86 -2.88
C VAL A 104 -4.23 3.43 -2.59
N LEU A 105 -4.08 2.56 -3.58
CA LEU A 105 -4.26 1.12 -3.44
C LEU A 105 -2.89 0.46 -3.37
N ILE A 106 -2.52 -0.08 -2.20
CA ILE A 106 -1.27 -0.84 -2.02
C ILE A 106 -1.54 -2.31 -2.30
N LEU A 107 -0.82 -2.91 -3.24
CA LEU A 107 -1.00 -4.28 -3.69
C LEU A 107 0.23 -5.13 -3.40
N THR A 108 0.02 -6.24 -2.69
CA THR A 108 1.09 -7.11 -2.20
C THR A 108 0.78 -8.58 -2.45
N PRO A 109 1.48 -9.24 -3.40
CA PRO A 109 1.59 -10.69 -3.41
C PRO A 109 2.32 -11.17 -2.14
N LEU A 110 1.65 -11.96 -1.30
CA LEU A 110 2.11 -12.31 0.05
C LEU A 110 2.29 -13.83 0.17
N ALA A 111 3.48 -14.32 -0.18
CA ALA A 111 3.84 -15.73 0.02
C ALA A 111 4.20 -16.04 1.49
N ARG A 112 4.91 -15.12 2.16
CA ARG A 112 5.33 -15.21 3.56
C ARG A 112 5.07 -13.88 4.26
N PHE A 113 4.65 -13.95 5.52
CA PHE A 113 4.41 -12.75 6.32
C PHE A 113 5.67 -12.35 7.09
N TYR A 114 6.13 -11.11 6.87
CA TYR A 114 7.22 -10.49 7.62
C TYR A 114 6.67 -9.40 8.52
N GLN A 115 6.94 -9.47 9.83
CA GLN A 115 6.51 -8.42 10.76
C GLN A 115 7.10 -7.06 10.37
N GLY A 116 8.35 -7.03 9.89
CA GLY A 116 9.00 -5.81 9.42
C GLY A 116 8.26 -5.14 8.25
N PHE A 117 7.67 -5.91 7.34
CA PHE A 117 6.84 -5.37 6.25
C PHE A 117 5.58 -4.70 6.80
N TRP A 118 4.88 -5.35 7.75
CA TRP A 118 3.67 -4.77 8.35
C TRP A 118 3.99 -3.52 9.17
N ASP A 119 5.08 -3.54 9.94
CA ASP A 119 5.53 -2.40 10.72
C ASP A 119 5.91 -1.23 9.81
N ASN A 120 6.54 -1.50 8.66
CA ASN A 120 6.85 -0.52 7.63
C ASN A 120 5.57 0.09 7.02
N LEU A 121 4.58 -0.72 6.68
CA LEU A 121 3.28 -0.24 6.16
C LEU A 121 2.56 0.69 7.15
N VAL A 122 2.52 0.33 8.44
CA VAL A 122 1.83 1.10 9.47
C VAL A 122 2.56 2.41 9.79
N GLN A 123 3.86 2.52 9.45
CA GLN A 123 4.66 3.73 9.65
C GLN A 123 4.52 4.74 8.51
N LEU A 124 3.89 4.39 7.39
CA LEU A 124 3.64 5.33 6.30
C LEU A 124 2.85 6.53 6.81
N ASN A 125 3.27 7.74 6.49
CA ASN A 125 2.65 8.96 6.99
C ASN A 125 1.61 9.55 6.01
N TYR A 126 1.32 8.85 4.92
CA TYR A 126 0.17 9.16 4.06
C TYR A 126 -1.13 8.90 4.83
N PRO A 127 -2.20 9.71 4.72
CA PRO A 127 -3.40 9.49 5.52
C PRO A 127 -3.98 8.09 5.33
N HIS A 128 -4.02 7.27 6.39
CA HIS A 128 -4.42 5.86 6.29
C HIS A 128 -5.88 5.69 5.82
N GLU A 129 -6.75 6.68 6.06
CA GLU A 129 -8.11 6.70 5.50
C GLU A 129 -8.16 6.79 3.96
N LEU A 130 -7.05 7.15 3.30
CA LEU A 130 -6.92 7.17 1.84
C LEU A 130 -6.19 5.94 1.28
N ILE A 131 -5.76 5.02 2.15
CA ILE A 131 -5.01 3.83 1.77
C ILE A 131 -5.91 2.60 1.86
N SER A 132 -6.09 1.92 0.73
CA SER A 132 -6.66 0.58 0.64
C SER A 132 -5.55 -0.44 0.47
N LEU A 133 -5.64 -1.59 1.14
CA LEU A 133 -4.68 -2.68 1.03
C LEU A 133 -5.30 -3.88 0.28
N GLY A 134 -4.55 -4.44 -0.66
CA GLY A 134 -4.88 -5.68 -1.35
C GLY A 134 -3.78 -6.71 -1.18
N PHE A 135 -4.13 -7.90 -0.70
CA PHE A 135 -3.22 -9.03 -0.57
C PHE A 135 -3.68 -10.20 -1.42
N ILE A 136 -2.75 -10.91 -2.07
CA ILE A 136 -3.03 -12.21 -2.69
C ILE A 136 -2.04 -13.25 -2.19
N ILE A 137 -2.56 -14.39 -1.72
CA ILE A 137 -1.78 -15.37 -0.96
C ILE A 137 -1.89 -16.75 -1.63
N PRO A 138 -0.78 -17.48 -1.81
CA PRO A 138 -0.78 -18.80 -2.44
C PRO A 138 -1.59 -19.81 -1.64
N ASN A 139 -2.25 -20.73 -2.35
CA ASN A 139 -3.06 -21.76 -1.74
C ASN A 139 -2.25 -22.98 -1.27
N ASN A 140 -1.31 -22.76 -0.35
CA ASN A 140 -0.46 -23.80 0.23
C ASN A 140 -0.29 -23.61 1.75
N LYS A 141 0.48 -24.50 2.40
CA LYS A 141 0.72 -24.49 3.85
C LYS A 141 1.38 -23.19 4.31
N GLU A 142 2.41 -22.71 3.59
CA GLU A 142 3.10 -21.45 3.91
C GLU A 142 2.12 -20.27 3.84
N GLY A 143 1.31 -20.20 2.79
CA GLY A 143 0.29 -19.17 2.61
C GLY A 143 -0.79 -19.21 3.70
N SER A 144 -1.20 -20.39 4.17
CA SER A 144 -2.13 -20.48 5.30
C SER A 144 -1.53 -19.94 6.60
N THR A 145 -0.23 -20.16 6.84
CA THR A 145 0.48 -19.53 7.98
C THR A 145 0.59 -18.01 7.80
N ALA A 146 0.87 -17.54 6.59
CA ALA A 146 0.93 -16.11 6.29
C ALA A 146 -0.41 -15.40 6.52
N ILE A 147 -1.54 -16.02 6.19
CA ILE A 147 -2.89 -15.47 6.45
C ILE A 147 -3.12 -15.27 7.93
N THR A 148 -2.89 -16.30 8.75
CA THR A 148 -3.13 -16.22 10.19
C THR A 148 -2.32 -15.08 10.81
N ALA A 149 -1.07 -14.91 10.41
CA ALA A 149 -0.22 -13.82 10.89
C ALA A 149 -0.70 -12.45 10.40
N LEU A 150 -1.07 -12.34 9.11
CA LEU A 150 -1.61 -11.12 8.52
C LEU A 150 -2.92 -10.69 9.21
N GLU A 151 -3.87 -11.61 9.42
CA GLU A 151 -5.15 -11.33 10.06
C GLU A 151 -4.98 -10.87 11.51
N ALA A 152 -4.02 -11.44 12.24
CA ALA A 152 -3.68 -10.98 13.60
C ALA A 152 -3.14 -9.53 13.58
N ALA A 153 -2.26 -9.21 12.62
CA ALA A 153 -1.70 -7.88 12.45
C ALA A 153 -2.78 -6.85 12.04
N ILE A 154 -3.64 -7.21 11.08
CA ILE A 154 -4.80 -6.41 10.65
C ILE A 154 -5.74 -6.15 11.81
N THR A 155 -6.08 -7.17 12.60
CA THR A 155 -7.02 -7.05 13.72
C THR A 155 -6.52 -6.03 14.72
N LYS A 156 -5.21 -6.05 15.03
CA LYS A 156 -4.57 -5.06 15.93
C LYS A 156 -4.67 -3.65 15.36
N THR A 157 -4.30 -3.43 14.11
CA THR A 157 -4.32 -2.09 13.49
C THR A 157 -5.74 -1.56 13.31
N GLN A 158 -6.66 -2.35 12.76
CA GLN A 158 -8.04 -1.92 12.48
C GLN A 158 -8.88 -1.73 13.76
N SER A 159 -8.50 -2.36 14.89
CA SER A 159 -9.12 -2.12 16.20
C SER A 159 -8.53 -0.91 16.94
N GLY A 160 -7.40 -0.37 16.46
CA GLY A 160 -6.70 0.78 17.04
C GLY A 160 -7.41 2.13 16.82
N PRO A 161 -6.72 3.25 17.07
CA PRO A 161 -7.26 4.61 16.84
C PRO A 161 -7.70 4.82 15.38
N ILE A 162 -8.79 5.56 15.16
CA ILE A 162 -9.37 5.80 13.82
C ILE A 162 -8.33 6.29 12.79
N PRO A 163 -7.44 7.27 13.12
CA PRO A 163 -6.44 7.75 12.16
C PRO A 163 -5.41 6.69 11.75
N SER A 164 -5.23 5.63 12.54
CA SER A 164 -4.29 4.55 12.24
C SER A 164 -4.90 3.44 11.37
N ARG A 165 -6.22 3.46 11.14
CA ARG A 165 -6.91 2.39 10.41
C ARG A 165 -6.82 2.64 8.90
N PHE A 166 -6.54 1.61 8.13
CA PHE A 166 -6.64 1.66 6.67
C PHE A 166 -8.11 1.84 6.23
N ALA A 167 -8.29 2.38 5.02
CA ALA A 167 -9.60 2.63 4.43
C ALA A 167 -10.37 1.31 4.23
N SER A 168 -9.72 0.35 3.59
CA SER A 168 -10.24 -1.00 3.34
C SER A 168 -9.09 -1.98 3.18
N ILE A 169 -9.36 -3.27 3.41
CA ILE A 169 -8.39 -4.35 3.26
C ILE A 169 -9.08 -5.52 2.58
N SER A 170 -8.51 -6.02 1.48
CA SER A 170 -8.98 -7.18 0.73
C SER A 170 -7.90 -8.26 0.73
N ILE A 171 -8.28 -9.50 1.04
CA ILE A 171 -7.37 -10.66 1.06
C ILE A 171 -7.92 -11.70 0.08
N LEU A 172 -7.11 -12.08 -0.90
CA LEU A 172 -7.45 -13.06 -1.92
C LEU A 172 -6.61 -14.33 -1.72
N ARG A 173 -7.21 -15.47 -2.03
CA ARG A 173 -6.49 -16.74 -2.20
C ARG A 173 -6.25 -16.96 -3.69
N GLN A 174 -5.05 -17.40 -4.05
CA GLN A 174 -4.78 -17.86 -5.41
C GLN A 174 -5.67 -19.07 -5.73
N ASP A 175 -6.21 -19.08 -6.94
CA ASP A 175 -7.10 -20.09 -7.49
C ASP A 175 -6.40 -21.04 -8.48
N PHE A 176 -5.09 -20.89 -8.67
CA PHE A 176 -4.24 -21.74 -9.50
C PHE A 176 -3.12 -22.41 -8.68
N GLU A 177 -2.62 -23.52 -9.20
CA GLU A 177 -1.53 -24.26 -8.56
C GLU A 177 -0.19 -23.51 -8.65
N PRO A 178 0.61 -23.47 -7.55
CA PRO A 178 1.96 -22.93 -7.60
C PRO A 178 2.83 -23.71 -8.61
N PRO A 179 3.60 -23.03 -9.48
CA PRO A 179 4.38 -23.69 -10.52
C PRO A 179 5.59 -24.46 -9.96
N LEU A 180 6.01 -24.16 -8.73
CA LEU A 180 7.17 -24.76 -8.08
C LEU A 180 6.75 -25.42 -6.77
N GLN A 181 7.21 -26.65 -6.55
CA GLN A 181 6.99 -27.40 -5.31
C GLN A 181 7.87 -26.89 -4.15
N SER A 182 9.07 -26.35 -4.45
CA SER A 182 9.96 -25.73 -3.45
C SER A 182 9.96 -24.20 -3.58
N GLN A 183 10.01 -23.52 -2.43
CA GLN A 183 10.19 -22.07 -2.29
C GLN A 183 11.65 -21.69 -1.96
N ASP A 184 12.59 -22.63 -2.00
CA ASP A 184 14.00 -22.38 -1.72
C ASP A 184 14.61 -21.43 -2.77
N GLU A 185 15.36 -20.43 -2.31
CA GLU A 185 15.98 -19.40 -3.15
C GLU A 185 16.73 -20.01 -4.35
N LYS A 186 17.63 -20.97 -4.09
CA LYS A 186 18.42 -21.63 -5.15
C LYS A 186 17.56 -22.29 -6.24
N GLU A 187 16.42 -22.87 -5.87
CA GLU A 187 15.49 -23.48 -6.81
C GLU A 187 14.69 -22.44 -7.60
N ARG A 188 14.30 -21.34 -6.94
CA ARG A 188 13.61 -20.19 -7.57
C ARG A 188 14.49 -19.51 -8.61
N HIS A 189 15.81 -19.48 -8.39
CA HIS A 189 16.79 -18.80 -9.27
C HIS A 189 17.35 -19.67 -10.41
N LYS A 190 16.85 -20.91 -10.62
CA LYS A 190 17.21 -21.68 -11.82
C LYS A 190 16.54 -21.09 -13.06
N LEU A 191 17.32 -20.90 -14.14
CA LEU A 191 16.84 -20.35 -15.42
C LEU A 191 15.57 -21.07 -15.92
N ALA A 192 15.59 -22.41 -15.89
CA ALA A 192 14.47 -23.25 -16.32
C ALA A 192 13.16 -23.01 -15.54
N ASN A 193 13.26 -22.54 -14.29
CA ASN A 193 12.12 -22.30 -13.41
C ASN A 193 11.61 -20.86 -13.48
N GLN A 194 12.42 -19.92 -13.99
CA GLN A 194 12.08 -18.48 -13.99
C GLN A 194 10.83 -18.17 -14.80
N LYS A 195 10.69 -18.77 -15.99
CA LYS A 195 9.55 -18.50 -16.87
C LYS A 195 8.23 -18.84 -16.17
N ALA A 196 8.06 -20.10 -15.76
CA ALA A 196 6.85 -20.56 -15.11
C ALA A 196 6.57 -19.79 -13.79
N ARG A 197 7.61 -19.45 -13.02
CA ARG A 197 7.47 -18.65 -11.80
C ARG A 197 6.95 -17.24 -12.11
N ARG A 198 7.57 -16.53 -13.06
CA ARG A 198 7.17 -15.15 -13.42
C ARG A 198 5.80 -15.10 -14.06
N GLU A 199 5.42 -16.08 -14.86
CA GLU A 199 4.05 -16.20 -15.40
C GLU A 199 3.01 -16.40 -14.29
N SER A 200 3.30 -17.26 -13.30
CA SER A 200 2.42 -17.45 -12.14
C SER A 200 2.32 -16.20 -11.26
N MET A 201 3.45 -15.51 -11.02
CA MET A 201 3.47 -14.22 -10.34
C MET A 201 2.63 -13.18 -11.09
N SER A 202 2.73 -13.14 -12.41
CA SER A 202 1.94 -12.25 -13.27
C SER A 202 0.44 -12.50 -13.12
N ARG A 203 0.02 -13.78 -13.12
CA ARG A 203 -1.38 -14.14 -12.83
C ARG A 203 -1.81 -13.66 -11.45
N ALA A 204 -0.98 -13.83 -10.42
CA ALA A 204 -1.30 -13.38 -9.08
C ALA A 204 -1.48 -11.86 -9.00
N ARG A 205 -0.54 -11.08 -9.57
CA ARG A 205 -0.63 -9.61 -9.63
C ARG A 205 -1.88 -9.19 -10.38
N ASN A 206 -2.16 -9.77 -11.55
CA ASN A 206 -3.35 -9.45 -12.32
C ASN A 206 -4.65 -9.77 -11.56
N SER A 207 -4.79 -10.96 -10.98
CA SER A 207 -5.97 -11.33 -10.19
C SER A 207 -6.18 -10.33 -9.05
N LEU A 208 -5.10 -9.96 -8.35
CA LEU A 208 -5.17 -8.95 -7.30
C LEU A 208 -5.60 -7.58 -7.82
N LEU A 209 -4.94 -7.07 -8.85
CA LEU A 209 -5.25 -5.77 -9.45
C LEU A 209 -6.70 -5.69 -9.93
N PHE A 210 -7.14 -6.61 -10.79
CA PHE A 210 -8.45 -6.54 -11.45
C PHE A 210 -9.61 -6.66 -10.46
N THR A 211 -9.43 -7.39 -9.36
CA THR A 211 -10.45 -7.54 -8.32
C THR A 211 -10.50 -6.37 -7.33
N THR A 212 -9.42 -5.60 -7.18
CA THR A 212 -9.30 -4.58 -6.13
C THR A 212 -9.24 -3.14 -6.65
N LEU A 213 -8.91 -2.93 -7.93
CA LEU A 213 -8.87 -1.60 -8.55
C LEU A 213 -10.28 -1.00 -8.63
N GLY A 214 -10.52 0.06 -7.86
CA GLY A 214 -11.80 0.75 -7.82
C GLY A 214 -11.85 1.98 -8.74
N PRO A 215 -13.04 2.52 -9.00
CA PRO A 215 -13.22 3.73 -9.80
C PRO A 215 -12.72 5.00 -9.08
N ALA A 216 -12.47 4.93 -7.77
CA ALA A 216 -11.99 6.05 -6.96
C ALA A 216 -10.48 6.02 -6.67
N THR A 217 -9.75 4.99 -7.14
CA THR A 217 -8.31 4.82 -6.92
C THR A 217 -7.51 5.78 -7.80
N SER A 218 -6.72 6.68 -7.23
CA SER A 218 -5.82 7.56 -7.99
C SER A 218 -4.48 6.88 -8.28
N TRP A 219 -3.92 6.19 -7.29
CA TRP A 219 -2.59 5.59 -7.36
C TRP A 219 -2.63 4.12 -6.96
N VAL A 220 -1.77 3.33 -7.60
CA VAL A 220 -1.49 1.94 -7.23
C VAL A 220 -0.04 1.84 -6.84
N LEU A 221 0.24 1.39 -5.61
CA LEU A 221 1.58 1.08 -5.14
C LEU A 221 1.72 -0.44 -5.06
N TRP A 222 2.46 -1.02 -5.99
CA TRP A 222 2.94 -2.39 -5.85
C TRP A 222 4.04 -2.41 -4.81
N LEU A 223 3.88 -3.21 -3.77
CA LEU A 223 4.87 -3.34 -2.71
C LEU A 223 4.99 -4.82 -2.34
N ASP A 224 6.14 -5.41 -2.66
CA ASP A 224 6.39 -6.82 -2.35
C ASP A 224 6.51 -7.04 -0.83
N ALA A 225 6.08 -8.22 -0.38
CA ALA A 225 5.89 -8.54 1.04
C ALA A 225 7.18 -8.58 1.87
N ASP A 226 8.32 -8.62 1.21
CA ASP A 226 9.66 -8.68 1.76
C ASP A 226 10.33 -7.29 1.77
N ILE A 227 9.65 -6.21 1.38
CA ILE A 227 10.11 -4.84 1.61
C ILE A 227 9.82 -4.41 3.05
N VAL A 228 10.86 -4.43 3.88
CA VAL A 228 10.76 -4.25 5.33
C VAL A 228 11.17 -2.87 5.83
N GLU A 229 11.70 -2.01 4.95
CA GLU A 229 12.08 -0.65 5.31
C GLU A 229 11.95 0.29 4.11
N THR A 230 11.22 1.38 4.31
CA THR A 230 11.03 2.49 3.37
C THR A 230 10.99 3.80 4.17
N PRO A 231 11.29 4.96 3.56
CA PRO A 231 10.99 6.23 4.21
C PRO A 231 9.48 6.33 4.53
N PRO A 232 9.07 6.84 5.70
CA PRO A 232 7.65 7.00 6.05
C PRO A 232 6.86 7.82 5.03
N SER A 233 7.54 8.71 4.31
CA SER A 233 7.00 9.55 3.23
C SER A 233 6.96 8.86 1.86
N LEU A 234 7.19 7.55 1.75
CA LEU A 234 7.30 6.82 0.48
C LEU A 234 6.26 7.25 -0.57
N ILE A 235 4.99 7.28 -0.19
CA ILE A 235 3.90 7.59 -1.13
C ILE A 235 4.01 9.06 -1.60
N GLN A 236 4.21 10.00 -0.68
CA GLN A 236 4.36 11.42 -1.00
C GLN A 236 5.60 11.66 -1.86
N ASP A 237 6.71 11.03 -1.52
CA ASP A 237 7.96 11.15 -2.24
C ASP A 237 7.78 10.68 -3.69
N LEU A 238 7.22 9.48 -3.91
CA LEU A 238 6.99 8.93 -5.25
C LEU A 238 5.94 9.73 -6.04
N THR A 239 4.82 10.09 -5.43
CA THR A 239 3.76 10.86 -6.11
C THR A 239 4.21 12.28 -6.46
N SER A 240 5.11 12.89 -5.68
CA SER A 240 5.64 14.24 -5.94
C SER A 240 6.33 14.38 -7.30
N HIS A 241 6.86 13.27 -7.84
CA HIS A 241 7.47 13.23 -9.17
C HIS A 241 6.44 13.29 -10.32
N ASN A 242 5.17 12.97 -10.04
CA ASN A 242 4.06 13.05 -10.99
C ASN A 242 4.26 12.25 -12.30
N TYR A 243 5.04 11.17 -12.26
CA TYR A 243 5.21 10.27 -13.39
C TYR A 243 4.12 9.18 -13.42
N PRO A 244 3.75 8.67 -14.61
CA PRO A 244 2.78 7.60 -14.76
C PRO A 244 3.23 6.28 -14.11
N VAL A 245 4.53 5.97 -14.21
CA VAL A 245 5.15 4.80 -13.59
C VAL A 245 6.50 5.23 -13.01
N ILE A 246 6.73 4.96 -11.73
CA ILE A 246 7.99 5.28 -11.05
C ILE A 246 8.42 4.19 -10.06
N VAL A 247 9.69 3.77 -10.13
CA VAL A 247 10.28 2.73 -9.26
C VAL A 247 11.47 3.29 -8.45
N PRO A 248 11.46 3.22 -7.12
CA PRO A 248 12.65 3.42 -6.30
C PRO A 248 13.67 2.27 -6.45
N ASN A 249 14.91 2.53 -6.08
CA ASN A 249 15.97 1.52 -6.11
C ASN A 249 15.90 0.61 -4.89
N CYS A 250 15.91 -0.72 -5.11
CA CYS A 250 15.79 -1.70 -4.03
C CYS A 250 17.16 -2.28 -3.66
N TYR A 251 17.52 -2.10 -2.39
CA TYR A 251 18.75 -2.59 -1.78
C TYR A 251 18.42 -3.60 -0.68
N GLN A 252 19.45 -4.26 -0.16
CA GLN A 252 19.32 -5.17 0.97
C GLN A 252 20.39 -4.83 2.01
N ARG A 253 19.98 -4.72 3.28
CA ARG A 253 20.91 -4.54 4.40
C ARG A 253 21.42 -5.90 4.85
N TYR A 254 22.74 -6.06 4.99
CA TYR A 254 23.34 -7.31 5.49
C TYR A 254 24.46 -7.02 6.48
N TYR A 255 24.86 -8.04 7.24
CA TYR A 255 26.05 -7.95 8.09
C TYR A 255 27.25 -8.51 7.32
N ASN A 256 28.22 -7.65 6.99
CA ASN A 256 29.46 -8.08 6.38
C ASN A 256 30.37 -8.68 7.45
N THR A 257 30.65 -9.99 7.36
CA THR A 257 31.48 -10.72 8.33
C THR A 257 32.96 -10.36 8.24
N GLU A 258 33.45 -9.95 7.07
CA GLU A 258 34.84 -9.55 6.84
C GLU A 258 35.11 -8.18 7.45
N HIS A 259 34.23 -7.21 7.17
CA HIS A 259 34.33 -5.84 7.67
C HIS A 259 33.71 -5.65 9.07
N LYS A 260 33.03 -6.67 9.60
CA LYS A 260 32.30 -6.67 10.88
C LYS A 260 31.37 -5.47 11.05
N LYS A 261 30.68 -5.07 9.98
CA LYS A 261 29.78 -3.92 9.98
C LYS A 261 28.53 -4.20 9.15
N ARG A 262 27.47 -3.43 9.42
CA ARG A 262 26.26 -3.43 8.58
C ARG A 262 26.57 -2.70 7.28
N GLU A 263 26.27 -3.34 6.16
CA GLU A 263 26.45 -2.80 4.82
C GLU A 263 25.16 -2.96 4.01
N VAL A 264 25.14 -2.36 2.82
CA VAL A 264 24.03 -2.45 1.88
C VAL A 264 24.54 -3.00 0.55
N ARG A 265 23.72 -3.78 -0.14
CA ARG A 265 23.99 -4.27 -1.50
C ARG A 265 22.79 -4.06 -2.40
N PRO A 266 23.00 -3.87 -3.72
CA PRO A 266 21.90 -3.88 -4.69
C PRO A 266 21.14 -5.21 -4.62
N TYR A 267 19.81 -5.16 -4.76
CA TYR A 267 18.95 -6.35 -4.68
C TYR A 267 18.16 -6.58 -5.97
N ASP A 268 17.42 -5.56 -6.44
CA ASP A 268 16.54 -5.70 -7.60
C ASP A 268 17.24 -5.31 -8.90
N PHE A 269 17.38 -6.29 -9.80
CA PHE A 269 17.99 -6.11 -11.13
C PHE A 269 16.97 -6.00 -12.27
N ASN A 270 15.66 -5.98 -11.97
CA ASN A 270 14.61 -5.92 -13.00
C ASN A 270 14.28 -4.48 -13.44
N SER A 271 14.94 -3.47 -12.86
CA SER A 271 14.81 -2.08 -13.27
C SER A 271 16.02 -1.67 -14.11
N TRP A 272 15.80 -1.41 -15.40
CA TRP A 272 16.89 -1.22 -16.36
C TRP A 272 16.52 -0.38 -17.58
N ILE A 273 17.56 0.13 -18.25
CA ILE A 273 17.50 0.78 -19.57
C ILE A 273 17.92 -0.26 -20.61
N ASP A 274 17.17 -0.35 -21.71
CA ASP A 274 17.38 -1.37 -22.73
C ASP A 274 18.72 -1.20 -23.46
N SER A 275 19.18 -2.25 -24.14
CA SER A 275 20.43 -2.22 -24.90
C SER A 275 20.22 -2.73 -26.33
N SER A 276 21.07 -2.30 -27.25
CA SER A 276 21.09 -2.84 -28.62
C SER A 276 21.36 -4.35 -28.65
N ASN A 277 22.11 -4.86 -27.67
CA ASN A 277 22.43 -6.28 -27.58
C ASN A 277 21.21 -7.10 -27.15
N ALA A 278 20.44 -6.63 -26.17
CA ALA A 278 19.20 -7.27 -25.74
C ALA A 278 18.17 -7.28 -26.87
N GLN A 279 18.10 -6.21 -27.66
CA GLN A 279 17.23 -6.13 -28.83
C GLN A 279 17.64 -7.13 -29.92
N ALA A 280 18.93 -7.18 -30.28
CA ALA A 280 19.44 -8.15 -31.25
C ALA A 280 19.25 -9.61 -30.78
N LEU A 281 19.40 -9.86 -29.48
CA LEU A 281 19.13 -11.17 -28.91
C LEU A 281 17.64 -11.54 -29.05
N ALA A 282 16.73 -10.64 -28.64
CA ALA A 282 15.29 -10.81 -28.79
C ALA A 282 14.87 -11.11 -30.25
N GLU A 283 15.46 -10.42 -31.23
CA GLU A 283 15.18 -10.67 -32.66
C GLU A 283 15.55 -12.09 -33.12
N SER A 284 16.51 -12.74 -32.46
CA SER A 284 16.95 -14.10 -32.76
C SER A 284 16.18 -15.19 -31.99
N MET A 285 15.33 -14.80 -31.04
CA MET A 285 14.63 -15.70 -30.13
C MET A 285 13.31 -16.21 -30.70
N GLY A 286 12.91 -17.41 -30.28
CA GLY A 286 11.59 -17.95 -30.57
C GLY A 286 10.45 -17.10 -29.95
N PRO A 287 9.22 -17.19 -30.49
CA PRO A 287 8.09 -16.37 -30.04
C PRO A 287 7.71 -16.58 -28.57
N ASP A 288 7.99 -17.77 -28.02
CA ASP A 288 7.69 -18.13 -26.64
C ASP A 288 8.88 -17.94 -25.67
N GLU A 289 10.02 -17.47 -26.15
CA GLU A 289 11.22 -17.31 -25.32
C GLU A 289 11.21 -15.96 -24.60
N ILE A 290 11.82 -15.92 -23.42
CA ILE A 290 11.89 -14.72 -22.58
C ILE A 290 13.33 -14.35 -22.25
N LEU A 291 13.59 -13.05 -22.19
CA LEU A 291 14.82 -12.48 -21.68
C LEU A 291 14.77 -12.44 -20.15
N LEU A 292 15.89 -12.74 -19.52
CA LEU A 292 16.04 -12.75 -18.07
C LEU A 292 17.37 -12.12 -17.68
N GLU A 293 17.31 -11.14 -16.78
CA GLU A 293 18.50 -10.52 -16.22
C GLU A 293 19.22 -11.41 -15.20
N GLY A 294 20.54 -11.23 -15.10
CA GLY A 294 21.38 -11.88 -14.07
C GLY A 294 21.91 -13.27 -14.43
N TYR A 295 21.66 -13.77 -15.65
CA TYR A 295 22.17 -15.06 -16.11
C TYR A 295 23.39 -14.87 -17.02
N ALA A 296 24.52 -15.47 -16.63
CA ALA A 296 25.76 -15.40 -17.42
C ALA A 296 25.60 -16.01 -18.83
N GLU A 297 24.66 -16.94 -18.99
CA GLU A 297 24.32 -17.59 -20.25
C GLU A 297 23.54 -16.66 -21.21
N MET A 298 23.01 -15.54 -20.70
CA MET A 298 22.20 -14.57 -21.44
C MET A 298 22.66 -13.14 -21.15
N PRO A 299 23.81 -12.70 -21.67
CA PRO A 299 24.33 -11.36 -21.41
C PRO A 299 23.54 -10.30 -22.19
N THR A 300 22.56 -9.70 -21.53
CA THR A 300 21.68 -8.65 -22.12
C THR A 300 22.38 -7.29 -22.26
N TYR A 301 23.43 -7.02 -21.47
CA TYR A 301 24.12 -5.73 -21.39
C TYR A 301 23.19 -4.53 -21.12
N ARG A 302 22.04 -4.77 -20.50
CA ARG A 302 21.15 -3.70 -20.06
C ARG A 302 21.77 -2.92 -18.93
N THR A 303 21.50 -1.62 -18.90
CA THR A 303 22.01 -0.76 -17.83
C THR A 303 21.09 -0.92 -16.63
N LEU A 304 21.57 -1.61 -15.59
CA LEU A 304 20.80 -1.89 -14.39
C LEU A 304 20.79 -0.68 -13.45
N MET A 305 19.60 -0.16 -13.12
CA MET A 305 19.43 0.97 -12.21
C MET A 305 20.09 0.72 -10.84
N ALA A 306 20.10 -0.53 -10.42
CA ALA A 306 20.72 -1.00 -9.18
C ALA A 306 22.18 -0.55 -9.01
N TYR A 307 22.93 -0.38 -10.12
CA TYR A 307 24.33 0.05 -10.11
C TYR A 307 24.54 1.52 -10.46
N LEU A 308 23.48 2.27 -10.76
CA LEU A 308 23.59 3.69 -11.10
C LEU A 308 23.58 4.60 -9.87
N ALA A 309 23.25 4.07 -8.70
CA ALA A 309 23.13 4.83 -7.46
C ALA A 309 24.43 5.56 -7.08
N ASP A 310 24.33 6.84 -6.74
CA ASP A 310 25.41 7.56 -6.06
C ASP A 310 25.33 7.24 -4.57
N THR A 311 26.18 6.32 -4.11
CA THR A 311 26.22 5.92 -2.70
C THR A 311 27.00 6.89 -1.81
N GLU A 312 27.77 7.82 -2.39
CA GLU A 312 28.55 8.80 -1.64
C GLU A 312 27.75 10.07 -1.36
N SER A 313 26.99 10.54 -2.35
CA SER A 313 26.15 11.74 -2.28
C SER A 313 24.79 11.52 -2.95
N PRO A 314 23.93 10.66 -2.37
CA PRO A 314 22.65 10.30 -2.99
C PRO A 314 21.74 11.51 -3.16
N ASN A 315 21.24 11.71 -4.37
CA ASN A 315 20.19 12.67 -4.64
C ASN A 315 18.85 11.94 -4.84
N PRO A 316 18.02 11.79 -3.79
CA PRO A 316 16.78 11.00 -3.85
C PRO A 316 15.75 11.52 -4.87
N ARG A 317 15.95 12.72 -5.43
CA ARG A 317 15.12 13.28 -6.50
C ARG A 317 15.66 13.06 -7.91
N ARG A 318 16.83 12.44 -8.06
CA ARG A 318 17.40 12.10 -9.37
C ARG A 318 16.48 11.08 -10.04
N VAL A 319 16.06 11.39 -11.26
CA VAL A 319 15.17 10.55 -12.07
C VAL A 319 15.91 10.12 -13.32
N ILE A 320 15.70 8.88 -13.72
CA ILE A 320 16.10 8.35 -15.03
C ILE A 320 14.89 7.72 -15.73
N GLU A 321 14.86 7.76 -17.05
CA GLU A 321 13.89 6.97 -17.82
C GLU A 321 14.37 5.52 -17.89
N LEU A 322 13.43 4.57 -17.86
CA LEU A 322 13.67 3.14 -17.89
C LEU A 322 12.87 2.47 -19.04
N ASP A 323 13.25 1.23 -19.33
CA ASP A 323 12.57 0.34 -20.27
C ASP A 323 11.97 -0.89 -19.57
N GLY A 324 12.56 -1.32 -18.45
CA GLY A 324 12.06 -2.34 -17.54
C GLY A 324 11.98 -1.83 -16.11
N VAL A 325 11.03 -2.35 -15.33
CA VAL A 325 10.88 -2.07 -13.89
C VAL A 325 10.72 -3.36 -13.10
N GLY A 326 11.19 -3.35 -11.86
CA GLY A 326 10.89 -4.39 -10.89
C GLY A 326 9.58 -4.15 -10.13
N GLY A 327 9.17 -5.16 -9.38
CA GLY A 327 7.93 -5.15 -8.57
C GLY A 327 8.14 -4.87 -7.08
N THR A 328 9.39 -4.71 -6.63
CA THR A 328 9.74 -4.56 -5.20
C THR A 328 8.98 -3.43 -4.53
N ALA A 329 9.12 -2.22 -5.07
CA ALA A 329 8.23 -1.10 -4.81
C ALA A 329 8.02 -0.34 -6.11
N LEU A 330 6.78 -0.21 -6.59
CA LEU A 330 6.48 0.40 -7.89
C LEU A 330 5.19 1.21 -7.79
N MET A 331 5.29 2.51 -7.98
CA MET A 331 4.16 3.44 -7.98
C MET A 331 3.66 3.65 -9.41
N VAL A 332 2.36 3.48 -9.60
CA VAL A 332 1.68 3.54 -10.90
C VAL A 332 0.44 4.41 -10.76
N LYS A 333 0.25 5.37 -11.67
CA LYS A 333 -1.03 6.08 -11.76
C LYS A 333 -2.11 5.09 -12.19
N ALA A 334 -3.28 5.15 -11.55
CA ALA A 334 -4.31 4.16 -11.77
C ALA A 334 -4.90 4.17 -13.19
N ASP A 335 -4.81 5.29 -13.91
CA ASP A 335 -5.18 5.39 -15.33
C ASP A 335 -4.33 4.46 -16.22
N VAL A 336 -3.03 4.32 -15.96
CA VAL A 336 -2.14 3.37 -16.68
C VAL A 336 -2.71 1.96 -16.67
N HIS A 337 -3.20 1.50 -15.51
CA HIS A 337 -3.85 0.20 -15.38
C HIS A 337 -5.24 0.16 -16.01
N ARG A 338 -6.02 1.25 -15.94
CA ARG A 338 -7.36 1.35 -16.57
C ARG A 338 -7.29 1.35 -18.10
N ASP A 339 -6.21 1.89 -18.66
CA ASP A 339 -5.92 1.88 -20.09
C ASP A 339 -5.43 0.51 -20.59
N GLY A 340 -5.23 -0.44 -19.66
CA GLY A 340 -5.01 -1.84 -19.96
C GLY A 340 -3.59 -2.34 -19.67
N ALA A 341 -2.69 -1.51 -19.15
CA ALA A 341 -1.37 -1.98 -18.74
C ALA A 341 -1.52 -2.98 -17.59
N MET A 342 -1.02 -4.20 -17.77
CA MET A 342 -1.06 -5.28 -16.80
C MET A 342 0.24 -6.09 -16.84
N PHE A 343 0.37 -7.10 -15.99
CA PHE A 343 1.54 -7.98 -15.95
C PHE A 343 1.32 -9.16 -16.90
N PRO A 344 1.92 -9.20 -18.10
CA PRO A 344 1.65 -10.28 -19.04
C PRO A 344 2.14 -11.61 -18.46
N ALA A 345 1.21 -12.57 -18.33
CA ALA A 345 1.48 -13.94 -17.91
C ALA A 345 1.89 -14.85 -19.08
N PHE A 346 2.44 -14.23 -20.12
CA PHE A 346 2.89 -14.82 -21.37
C PHE A 346 4.01 -13.95 -21.94
N PRO A 347 4.87 -14.47 -22.82
CA PRO A 347 5.89 -13.69 -23.50
C PRO A 347 5.30 -12.50 -24.27
N PHE A 348 5.69 -11.29 -23.91
CA PHE A 348 5.30 -10.05 -24.54
C PHE A 348 6.56 -9.26 -24.90
N TYR A 349 6.91 -9.26 -26.19
CA TYR A 349 8.23 -8.77 -26.66
C TYR A 349 9.40 -9.45 -25.92
N HIS A 350 9.30 -10.76 -25.70
CA HIS A 350 10.27 -11.56 -24.93
C HIS A 350 10.42 -11.11 -23.47
N LEU A 351 9.47 -10.33 -22.94
CA LEU A 351 9.39 -9.94 -21.55
C LEU A 351 8.16 -10.58 -20.89
N VAL A 352 8.17 -10.65 -19.57
CA VAL A 352 7.07 -11.22 -18.77
C VAL A 352 6.93 -10.38 -17.49
N GLU A 353 5.79 -10.48 -16.82
CA GLU A 353 5.60 -9.88 -15.49
C GLU A 353 5.85 -8.36 -15.47
N THR A 354 6.70 -7.85 -14.57
CA THR A 354 6.92 -6.40 -14.35
C THR A 354 7.65 -5.73 -15.51
N GLU A 355 8.61 -6.43 -16.14
CA GLU A 355 9.30 -5.95 -17.34
C GLU A 355 8.34 -5.90 -18.54
N GLY A 356 7.48 -6.92 -18.68
CA GLY A 356 6.43 -6.94 -19.69
C GLY A 356 5.39 -5.83 -19.47
N PHE A 357 5.06 -5.52 -18.20
CA PHE A 357 4.21 -4.39 -17.82
C PHE A 357 4.83 -3.05 -18.26
N ALA A 358 6.12 -2.82 -17.99
CA ALA A 358 6.80 -1.59 -18.44
C ALA A 358 6.72 -1.44 -19.96
N LYS A 359 6.98 -2.51 -20.70
CA LYS A 359 6.83 -2.52 -22.16
C LYS A 359 5.39 -2.18 -22.57
N MET A 360 4.40 -2.73 -21.89
CA MET A 360 2.99 -2.49 -22.19
C MET A 360 2.59 -1.03 -21.93
N ALA A 361 3.02 -0.45 -20.81
CA ALA A 361 2.82 0.96 -20.50
C ALA A 361 3.43 1.87 -21.60
N LYS A 362 4.65 1.58 -22.05
CA LYS A 362 5.29 2.30 -23.17
C LYS A 362 4.51 2.15 -24.48
N ARG A 363 3.94 0.97 -24.76
CA ARG A 363 3.08 0.75 -25.95
C ARG A 363 1.77 1.52 -25.89
N LEU A 364 1.26 1.83 -24.69
CA LEU A 364 0.10 2.70 -24.47
C LEU A 364 0.44 4.20 -24.48
N GLY A 365 1.72 4.56 -24.67
CA GLY A 365 2.17 5.95 -24.76
C GLY A 365 2.63 6.55 -23.43
N TYR A 366 2.77 5.76 -22.37
CA TYR A 366 3.30 6.21 -21.09
C TYR A 366 4.83 6.09 -21.01
N GLY A 367 5.46 7.03 -20.31
CA GLY A 367 6.86 6.88 -19.89
C GLY A 367 6.99 5.97 -18.66
N VAL A 368 8.20 5.46 -18.42
CA VAL A 368 8.51 4.64 -17.24
C VAL A 368 9.80 5.15 -16.64
N PHE A 369 9.81 5.41 -15.33
CA PHE A 369 10.89 6.15 -14.68
C PHE A 369 11.40 5.45 -13.43
N GLY A 370 12.65 5.74 -13.06
CA GLY A 370 13.30 5.19 -11.88
C GLY A 370 14.01 6.25 -11.04
N LEU A 371 14.15 5.98 -9.75
CA LEU A 371 14.88 6.80 -8.78
C LEU A 371 16.12 6.05 -8.29
N PRO A 372 17.29 6.17 -8.96
CA PRO A 372 18.48 5.40 -8.62
C PRO A 372 19.02 5.66 -7.20
N ASP A 373 18.77 6.83 -6.61
CA ASP A 373 19.28 7.22 -5.28
C ASP A 373 18.20 7.25 -4.19
N TYR A 374 16.98 6.80 -4.51
CA TYR A 374 15.92 6.64 -3.53
C TYR A 374 15.84 5.17 -3.14
N PHE A 375 16.21 4.85 -1.90
CA PHE A 375 16.38 3.47 -1.46
C PHE A 375 15.18 2.93 -0.67
N VAL A 376 14.74 1.73 -1.05
CA VAL A 376 13.89 0.86 -0.24
C VAL A 376 14.67 -0.43 0.07
N TYR A 377 14.35 -1.10 1.18
CA TYR A 377 15.13 -2.27 1.59
C TYR A 377 14.31 -3.55 1.67
N HIS A 378 14.80 -4.55 0.95
CA HIS A 378 14.35 -5.92 1.02
C HIS A 378 14.87 -6.62 2.28
N TYR A 379 14.10 -7.58 2.79
CA TYR A 379 14.46 -8.45 3.90
C TYR A 379 15.74 -9.22 3.60
N ASN A 380 16.63 -9.38 4.58
CA ASN A 380 17.80 -10.22 4.39
C ASN A 380 17.44 -11.67 4.71
N GLU A 381 17.19 -12.47 3.67
CA GLU A 381 16.90 -13.91 3.78
C GLU A 381 18.00 -14.69 4.52
#